data_AF-A0A0E3QI47-F1
#
_entry.id   AF-A0A0E3QI47-F1
#
_cell.length_a   1.000
_cell.length_b   1.000
_cell.length_c   1.000
_cell.angle_alpha   90.00
_cell.angle_beta   90.00
_cell.angle_gamma   90.00
#
_symmetry.space_group_name_H-M   'P 1'
#
loop_
_entity.id
_entity.type
_entity.pdbx_description
1 polymer ?
#
loop_
_entity_poly.entity_id
_entity_poly.type
_entity_poly.pdbx_seq_one_letter_code
_entity_poly.pdbx_strand_id
1 'polypeptide(L)'
;MAQPMESESKETEAGKKSRIQEKVGKLGSDIDILAKKTGGEASKLAKNINTEIKSISGEIKSIDVKDEVKSITAKVEKLVDTTGDSAKKLASDIKTDVKKLGDKIEIPISKKK
;
A
#
# COMPACT_ATOMS: atom_id res chain seq x y z
N MET A 1 22.09 -36.54 -40.31
CA MET A 1 21.38 -35.29 -40.68
C MET A 1 21.14 -34.51 -39.41
N ALA A 2 21.58 -33.25 -39.39
CA ALA A 2 21.62 -32.42 -38.19
C ALA A 2 20.22 -31.91 -37.80
N GLN A 3 19.91 -31.97 -36.50
CA GLN A 3 19.16 -30.93 -35.78
C GLN A 3 20.21 -29.99 -35.16
N PRO A 4 19.95 -28.70 -34.84
CA PRO A 4 18.68 -28.15 -34.37
C PRO A 4 18.31 -26.77 -34.99
N MET A 5 17.05 -26.34 -34.88
CA MET A 5 16.72 -24.91 -34.94
C MET A 5 16.05 -24.55 -33.63
N GLU A 6 16.86 -23.90 -32.81
CA GLU A 6 16.52 -23.30 -31.54
C GLU A 6 15.43 -22.24 -31.77
N SER A 7 14.30 -22.43 -31.08
CA SER A 7 13.25 -21.43 -30.98
C SER A 7 13.73 -20.29 -30.08
N GLU A 8 14.63 -19.46 -30.59
CA GLU A 8 14.99 -18.20 -29.97
C GLU A 8 13.85 -17.21 -30.25
N SER A 9 12.89 -17.16 -29.32
CA SER A 9 11.85 -16.14 -29.30
C SER A 9 12.52 -14.77 -29.23
N LYS A 10 12.71 -14.12 -30.38
CA LYS A 10 13.10 -12.71 -30.48
C LYS A 10 12.00 -11.85 -29.86
N GLU A 11 12.03 -11.67 -28.54
CA GLU A 11 11.25 -10.64 -27.87
C GLU A 11 11.71 -9.29 -28.45
N THR A 12 10.85 -8.70 -29.29
CA THR A 12 11.08 -7.36 -29.83
C THR A 12 11.08 -6.35 -28.69
N GLU A 13 11.84 -5.26 -28.84
CA GLU A 13 11.88 -4.17 -27.85
C GLU A 13 10.48 -3.62 -27.51
N ALA A 14 9.54 -3.67 -28.47
CA ALA A 14 8.14 -3.34 -28.26
C ALA A 14 7.42 -4.34 -27.31
N GLY A 15 7.69 -5.64 -27.42
CA GLY A 15 7.15 -6.67 -26.53
C GLY A 15 7.64 -6.54 -25.09
N LYS A 16 8.94 -6.25 -24.91
CA LYS A 16 9.53 -5.98 -23.59
C LYS A 16 8.91 -4.74 -22.94
N LYS A 17 8.75 -3.67 -23.72
CA LYS A 17 8.12 -2.42 -23.28
C LYS A 17 6.69 -2.63 -22.79
N SER A 18 5.87 -3.35 -23.55
CA SER A 18 4.49 -3.67 -23.18
C SER A 18 4.42 -4.46 -21.85
N ARG A 19 5.33 -5.42 -21.66
CA ARG A 19 5.39 -6.24 -20.44
C ARG A 19 5.82 -5.45 -19.20
N ILE A 20 6.71 -4.47 -19.37
CA ILE A 20 7.15 -3.58 -18.28
C ILE A 20 5.99 -2.66 -17.86
N GLN A 21 5.28 -2.06 -18.82
CA GLN A 21 4.12 -1.22 -18.51
C GLN A 21 3.02 -2.00 -17.77
N GLU A 22 2.75 -3.23 -18.19
CA GLU A 22 1.80 -4.12 -17.50
C GLU A 22 2.22 -4.37 -16.04
N LYS A 23 3.50 -4.71 -15.81
CA LYS A 23 4.04 -4.93 -14.46
C LYS A 23 3.96 -3.67 -13.59
N VAL A 24 4.28 -2.50 -14.15
CA VAL A 24 4.17 -1.20 -13.46
C VAL A 24 2.72 -0.90 -13.09
N GLY A 25 1.77 -1.14 -14.01
CA GLY A 25 0.33 -0.97 -13.73
C GLY A 25 -0.19 -1.91 -12.65
N LYS A 26 0.21 -3.19 -12.69
CA LYS A 26 -0.14 -4.16 -11.66
C LYS A 26 0.44 -3.77 -10.29
N LEU A 27 1.72 -3.38 -10.24
CA LEU A 27 2.34 -2.90 -9.00
C LEU A 27 1.60 -1.69 -8.43
N GLY A 28 1.21 -0.73 -9.27
CA GLY A 28 0.41 0.41 -8.83
C GLY A 28 -0.91 0.00 -8.16
N SER A 29 -1.60 -0.97 -8.75
CA SER A 29 -2.84 -1.54 -8.19
C SER A 29 -2.58 -2.27 -6.87
N ASP A 30 -1.53 -3.09 -6.80
CA ASP A 30 -1.16 -3.84 -5.60
C ASP A 30 -0.81 -2.89 -4.43
N ILE A 31 -0.12 -1.77 -4.71
CA ILE A 31 0.19 -0.71 -3.73
C ILE A 31 -1.09 -0.03 -3.21
N ASP A 32 -2.05 0.27 -4.09
CA ASP A 32 -3.33 0.86 -3.68
C ASP A 32 -4.15 -0.11 -2.81
N ILE A 33 -4.12 -1.40 -3.12
CA ILE A 33 -4.76 -2.44 -2.31
C ILE A 33 -4.10 -2.51 -0.93
N LEU A 34 -2.76 -2.47 -0.86
CA LEU A 34 -2.03 -2.50 0.40
C LEU A 34 -2.44 -1.32 1.30
N ALA A 35 -2.44 -0.09 0.78
CA ALA A 35 -2.83 1.09 1.56
C ALA A 35 -4.27 1.00 2.08
N LYS A 36 -5.21 0.55 1.25
CA LYS A 36 -6.60 0.33 1.66
C LYS A 36 -6.72 -0.72 2.76
N LYS A 37 -6.01 -1.84 2.63
CA LYS A 37 -6.01 -2.90 3.66
C LYS A 37 -5.41 -2.41 4.97
N THR A 38 -4.29 -1.68 4.95
CA THR A 38 -3.68 -1.12 6.16
C THR A 38 -4.64 -0.20 6.91
N GLY A 39 -5.30 0.75 6.22
CA GLY A 39 -6.30 1.62 6.86
C GLY A 39 -7.53 0.85 7.36
N GLY A 40 -7.99 -0.14 6.58
CA GLY A 40 -9.12 -0.98 6.95
C GLY A 40 -8.86 -1.85 8.18
N GLU A 41 -7.68 -2.46 8.28
CA GLU A 41 -7.27 -3.27 9.44
C GLU A 41 -7.07 -2.42 10.69
N ALA A 42 -6.46 -1.23 10.56
CA ALA A 42 -6.36 -0.26 11.65
C ALA A 42 -7.75 0.12 12.19
N SER A 43 -8.71 0.41 11.31
CA SER A 43 -10.08 0.73 11.70
C SER A 43 -10.80 -0.44 12.39
N LYS A 44 -10.61 -1.68 11.91
CA LYS A 44 -11.17 -2.88 12.56
C LYS A 44 -10.61 -3.06 13.97
N LEU A 45 -9.30 -2.95 14.14
CA LEU A 45 -8.65 -3.09 15.44
C LEU A 45 -9.10 -2.01 16.42
N ALA A 46 -9.22 -0.76 15.96
CA ALA A 46 -9.71 0.34 16.78
C ALA A 46 -11.15 0.16 17.27
N LYS A 47 -12.03 -0.44 16.46
CA LYS A 47 -13.39 -0.78 16.91
C LYS A 47 -13.38 -1.77 18.08
N ASN A 48 -12.50 -2.78 18.02
CA ASN A 48 -12.34 -3.75 19.10
C ASN A 48 -11.80 -3.07 20.36
N ILE A 49 -10.71 -2.30 20.23
CA ILE A 49 -10.12 -1.52 21.33
C ILE A 49 -11.15 -0.59 21.98
N ASN A 50 -11.90 0.17 21.19
CA ASN A 50 -12.93 1.08 21.71
C ASN A 50 -14.09 0.36 22.39
N THR A 51 -14.39 -0.88 21.98
CA THR A 51 -15.38 -1.73 22.65
C THR A 51 -14.86 -2.17 24.02
N GLU A 52 -13.61 -2.63 24.08
CA GLU A 52 -12.98 -3.05 25.34
C GLU A 52 -12.84 -1.89 26.34
N ILE A 53 -12.38 -0.70 25.89
CA ILE A 53 -12.30 0.50 26.74
C ILE A 53 -13.67 0.83 27.35
N LYS A 54 -14.74 0.77 26.55
CA LYS A 54 -16.10 1.03 27.03
C LYS A 54 -16.58 -0.04 28.01
N SER A 55 -16.22 -1.30 27.79
CA SER A 55 -16.55 -2.41 28.71
C SER A 55 -15.90 -2.17 30.08
N ILE A 56 -14.59 -1.89 30.09
CA ILE A 56 -13.83 -1.58 31.32
C ILE A 56 -14.46 -0.38 32.05
N SER A 57 -14.82 0.68 31.31
CA SER A 57 -15.50 1.84 31.90
C SER A 57 -16.87 1.51 32.50
N GLY A 58 -17.58 0.52 31.97
CA GLY A 58 -18.88 0.08 32.48
C GLY A 58 -18.75 -0.70 33.79
N GLU A 59 -17.63 -1.40 33.98
CA GLU A 59 -17.33 -2.15 35.20
C GLU A 59 -16.86 -1.22 36.34
N ILE A 60 -16.21 -0.10 36.01
CA ILE A 60 -15.70 0.86 37.00
C ILE A 60 -16.74 1.96 37.24
N LYS A 61 -17.37 1.96 38.42
CA LYS A 61 -18.33 3.00 38.84
C LYS A 61 -17.64 4.29 39.34
N SER A 62 -16.75 4.88 38.56
CA SER A 62 -16.06 6.13 38.89
C SER A 62 -16.31 7.21 37.83
N ILE A 63 -16.51 8.46 38.28
CA ILE A 63 -16.76 9.62 37.40
C ILE A 63 -15.48 10.01 36.65
N ASP A 64 -14.33 9.96 37.33
CA ASP A 64 -13.02 10.36 36.80
C ASP A 64 -12.62 9.52 35.55
N VAL A 65 -13.00 8.25 35.56
CA VAL A 65 -12.71 7.29 34.48
C VAL A 65 -13.46 7.62 33.18
N LYS A 66 -14.60 8.32 33.24
CA LYS A 66 -15.38 8.65 32.03
C LYS A 66 -14.65 9.62 31.11
N ASP A 67 -13.94 10.60 31.67
CA ASP A 67 -13.20 11.58 30.86
C ASP A 67 -11.89 10.99 30.33
N GLU A 68 -11.22 10.13 31.11
CA GLU A 68 -10.10 9.33 30.62
C GLU A 68 -10.50 8.45 29.45
N VAL A 69 -11.63 7.74 29.54
CA VAL A 69 -12.15 6.87 28.48
C VAL A 69 -12.38 7.65 27.18
N LYS A 70 -13.03 8.82 27.25
CA LYS A 70 -13.20 9.68 26.07
C LYS A 70 -11.86 10.12 25.47
N SER A 71 -10.92 10.51 26.33
CA SER A 71 -9.57 10.92 25.91
C SER A 71 -8.82 9.78 25.21
N ILE A 72 -8.89 8.55 25.74
CA ILE A 72 -8.25 7.37 25.15
C ILE A 72 -8.95 7.01 23.82
N THR A 73 -10.28 6.97 23.77
CA THR A 73 -11.03 6.72 22.52
C THR A 73 -10.65 7.72 21.42
N ALA A 74 -10.54 9.01 21.75
CA ALA A 74 -10.13 10.03 20.78
C ALA A 74 -8.68 9.82 20.29
N LYS A 75 -7.77 9.37 21.17
CA LYS A 75 -6.40 9.02 20.78
C LYS A 75 -6.36 7.80 19.86
N VAL A 76 -7.20 6.79 20.11
CA VAL A 76 -7.33 5.60 19.26
C VAL A 76 -7.84 5.99 17.87
N GLU A 77 -8.86 6.85 17.80
CA GLU A 77 -9.39 7.35 16.52
C GLU A 77 -8.31 8.13 15.74
N LYS A 78 -7.60 9.05 16.40
CA LYS A 78 -6.48 9.79 15.80
C LYS A 78 -5.37 8.87 15.28
N LEU A 79 -5.08 7.77 15.98
CA LEU A 79 -4.09 6.78 15.54
C LEU A 79 -4.54 6.08 14.24
N VAL A 80 -5.82 5.74 14.11
CA VAL A 80 -6.38 5.14 12.88
C VAL A 80 -6.28 6.12 11.72
N ASP A 81 -6.71 7.36 11.91
CA ASP A 81 -6.68 8.38 10.86
C ASP A 81 -5.26 8.61 10.38
N THR A 82 -4.32 8.77 11.32
CA THR A 82 -2.89 8.96 11.02
C THR A 82 -2.32 7.76 10.27
N THR A 83 -2.69 6.53 10.66
CA THR A 83 -2.23 5.29 10.00
C THR A 83 -2.78 5.20 8.59
N GLY A 84 -4.07 5.45 8.40
CA GLY A 84 -4.74 5.40 7.09
C GLY A 84 -4.18 6.45 6.13
N ASP A 85 -3.98 7.68 6.60
CA ASP A 85 -3.45 8.76 5.75
C ASP A 85 -1.96 8.60 5.47
N SER A 86 -1.17 8.13 6.43
CA SER A 86 0.25 7.80 6.20
C SER A 86 0.40 6.67 5.18
N ALA A 87 -0.46 5.64 5.25
CA ALA A 87 -0.47 4.56 4.28
C ALA A 87 -0.80 5.05 2.86
N LYS A 88 -1.82 5.92 2.71
CA LYS A 88 -2.16 6.53 1.41
C LYS A 88 -1.02 7.39 0.85
N LYS A 89 -0.41 8.21 1.70
CA LYS A 89 0.70 9.09 1.28
C LYS A 89 1.88 8.26 0.80
N LEU A 90 2.32 7.29 1.61
CA LEU A 90 3.42 6.40 1.26
C LEU A 90 3.13 5.61 -0.02
N ALA A 91 1.90 5.13 -0.20
CA ALA A 91 1.49 4.46 -1.44
C ALA A 91 1.59 5.38 -2.67
N SER A 92 1.21 6.66 -2.55
CA SER A 92 1.36 7.64 -3.63
C SER A 92 2.83 7.87 -4.00
N ASP A 93 3.70 7.97 -2.99
CA ASP A 93 5.14 8.17 -3.18
C ASP A 93 5.76 6.95 -3.87
N ILE A 94 5.48 5.73 -3.39
CA ILE A 94 5.97 4.49 -4.00
C ILE A 94 5.47 4.34 -5.44
N LYS A 95 4.19 4.63 -5.72
CA LYS A 95 3.64 4.58 -7.10
C LYS A 95 4.38 5.53 -8.03
N THR A 96 4.70 6.72 -7.55
CA THR A 96 5.47 7.71 -8.31
C THR A 96 6.85 7.18 -8.65
N ASP A 97 7.53 6.54 -7.70
CA ASP A 97 8.87 6.00 -7.92
C ASP A 97 8.87 4.74 -8.79
N VAL A 98 7.85 3.87 -8.67
CA VAL A 98 7.65 2.73 -9.57
C VAL A 98 7.40 3.21 -11.01
N LYS A 99 6.63 4.28 -11.19
CA LYS A 99 6.43 4.88 -12.52
C LYS A 99 7.74 5.42 -13.09
N LYS A 100 8.51 6.20 -12.31
CA LYS A 100 9.84 6.69 -12.74
C LYS A 100 10.78 5.54 -13.10
N LEU A 101 10.71 4.41 -12.37
CA LEU A 101 11.49 3.23 -12.68
C LEU A 101 11.07 2.63 -14.03
N GLY A 102 9.77 2.48 -14.28
CA GLY A 102 9.23 2.07 -15.57
C GLY A 102 9.73 2.97 -16.70
N ASP A 103 9.53 4.29 -16.56
CA ASP A 103 9.95 5.29 -17.54
C ASP A 103 11.44 5.17 -17.87
N LYS A 104 12.31 4.98 -16.87
CA LYS A 104 13.77 4.81 -17.07
C LYS A 104 14.15 3.56 -17.86
N ILE A 105 13.40 2.47 -17.69
CA ILE A 105 13.63 1.22 -18.43
C ILE A 105 13.14 1.37 -19.88
N GLU A 106 12.13 2.21 -20.12
CA GLU A 106 11.60 2.51 -21.45
C GLU A 106 12.46 3.49 -22.27
N ILE A 107 13.44 4.17 -21.66
CA ILE A 107 14.40 5.01 -22.40
C ILE A 107 15.34 4.07 -23.16
N PRO A 108 15.35 4.08 -24.51
CA PRO A 108 16.32 3.30 -25.25
C PRO A 108 17.72 3.75 -24.84
N ILE A 109 18.62 2.80 -24.61
CA ILE A 109 20.06 3.04 -24.41
C ILE A 109 20.66 3.49 -25.76
N SER A 110 20.18 4.61 -26.30
CA SER A 110 20.62 5.24 -27.54
C SER A 110 21.19 6.61 -27.21
N LYS A 111 22.18 6.63 -26.32
CA LYS A 111 23.13 7.74 -26.18
C LYS A 111 24.52 7.18 -25.86
N LYS A 112 25.11 6.43 -26.80
CA LYS A 112 26.56 6.43 -26.96
C LYS A 112 26.88 7.14 -28.27
N LYS A 113 27.57 8.26 -28.10
CA LYS A 113 28.13 9.15 -29.12
C LYS A 113 29.14 8.41 -29.98
#